data_AF-A0A969MNX6-F1
#
_entry.id   AF-A0A969MNX6-F1
#
_cell.length_a   1.000
_cell.length_b   1.000
_cell.length_c   1.000
_cell.angle_alpha   90.00
_cell.angle_beta   90.00
_cell.angle_gamma   90.00
#
_symmetry.space_group_name_H-M   'P 1'
#
loop_
_entity.id
_entity.type
_entity.pdbx_description
1 polymer ?
#
loop_
_entity_poly.entity_id
_entity_poly.type
_entity_poly.pdbx_seq_one_letter_code
_entity_poly.pdbx_strand_id
1 'polypeptide(L)'
;GWLLALAAAFQWIIEICMLLTALLGPLAVGGSLLPVGQKAIFAWLTGFFSVGMIKLCFNIISGLVATMVLNADNNDPMIFAFAIGLLAPILSVVLAAGGGLAVFRSFSSIASFGISTFVTRIVSK
;
A
#
# COMPACT_ATOMS: atom_id res chain seq x y z
N GLY A 1 -19.99 -11.12 -14.91
CA GLY A 1 -19.07 -12.07 -15.58
C GLY A 1 -17.91 -12.41 -14.67
N TRP A 2 -17.24 -13.55 -14.90
CA TRP A 2 -16.16 -14.08 -14.04
C TRP A 2 -15.01 -13.08 -13.78
N LEU A 3 -14.68 -12.23 -14.77
CA LEU A 3 -13.64 -11.20 -14.63
C LEU A 3 -13.98 -10.13 -13.58
N LEU A 4 -15.24 -9.71 -13.47
CA LEU A 4 -15.67 -8.77 -12.43
C LEU A 4 -15.70 -9.44 -11.05
N ALA A 5 -15.97 -10.75 -11.00
CA ALA A 5 -15.88 -11.50 -9.75
C ALA A 5 -14.42 -11.60 -9.26
N LEU A 6 -13.44 -11.70 -10.16
CA LEU A 6 -12.01 -11.64 -9.82
C LEU A 6 -11.63 -10.29 -9.21
N ALA A 7 -12.12 -9.17 -9.78
CA ALA A 7 -11.90 -7.84 -9.22
C ALA A 7 -12.45 -7.70 -7.78
N ALA A 8 -13.67 -8.19 -7.55
CA ALA A 8 -14.28 -8.17 -6.22
C ALA A 8 -13.53 -9.07 -5.23
N ALA A 9 -13.17 -10.28 -5.64
CA ALA A 9 -12.40 -11.21 -4.82
C ALA A 9 -11.03 -10.63 -4.44
N PHE A 10 -10.34 -9.97 -5.37
CA PHE A 10 -9.08 -9.28 -5.09
C PHE A 10 -9.26 -8.24 -3.98
N GLN A 11 -10.29 -7.38 -4.08
CA GLN A 11 -10.54 -6.36 -3.05
C GLN A 11 -10.81 -6.96 -1.67
N TRP A 12 -11.59 -8.03 -1.59
CA TRP A 12 -11.85 -8.72 -0.32
C TRP A 12 -10.58 -9.33 0.26
N ILE A 13 -9.73 -9.94 -0.56
CA ILE A 13 -8.45 -10.51 -0.10
C ILE A 13 -7.55 -9.40 0.47
N ILE A 14 -7.45 -8.25 -0.20
CA ILE A 14 -6.65 -7.12 0.29
C ILE A 14 -7.21 -6.57 1.63
N GLU A 15 -8.53 -6.52 1.78
CA GLU A 15 -9.17 -6.15 3.04
C GLU A 15 -8.86 -7.14 4.17
N ILE A 16 -8.89 -8.43 3.88
CA ILE A 16 -8.51 -9.49 4.82
C ILE A 16 -7.02 -9.34 5.19
N CYS A 17 -6.13 -9.07 4.22
CA CYS A 17 -4.72 -8.82 4.49
C CYS A 17 -4.50 -7.61 5.41
N MET A 18 -5.25 -6.52 5.22
CA MET A 18 -5.21 -5.34 6.08
C MET A 18 -5.65 -5.67 7.51
N LEU A 19 -6.78 -6.37 7.66
CA LEU A 19 -7.30 -6.79 8.96
C LEU A 19 -6.32 -7.73 9.69
N LEU A 20 -5.76 -8.70 8.98
CA LEU A 20 -4.77 -9.62 9.53
C LEU A 20 -3.50 -8.87 9.95
N THR A 21 -2.99 -7.98 9.11
CA THR A 21 -1.80 -7.18 9.44
C THR A 21 -2.06 -6.27 10.65
N ALA A 22 -3.26 -5.68 10.76
CA ALA A 22 -3.65 -4.90 11.92
C ALA A 22 -3.68 -5.75 13.20
N LEU A 23 -4.23 -6.96 13.12
CA LEU A 23 -4.30 -7.90 14.26
C LEU A 23 -2.93 -8.37 14.73
N LEU A 24 -1.94 -8.41 13.82
CA LEU A 24 -0.53 -8.71 14.14
C LEU A 24 0.22 -7.51 14.75
N GLY A 25 -0.41 -6.34 14.88
CA GLY A 25 0.17 -5.13 15.46
C GLY A 25 0.78 -5.32 16.86
N PRO A 26 0.11 -5.97 17.83
CA PRO A 26 0.68 -6.23 19.15
C PRO A 26 1.98 -7.04 19.12
N LEU A 27 2.14 -7.95 18.16
CA LEU A 27 3.38 -8.72 18.01
C LEU A 27 4.54 -7.84 17.54
N ALA A 28 4.26 -6.87 16.67
CA ALA A 28 5.26 -5.89 16.23
C ALA A 28 5.72 -4.98 17.39
N VAL A 29 4.77 -4.58 18.26
CA VAL A 29 5.08 -3.84 19.49
C VAL A 29 5.92 -4.69 20.43
N GLY A 30 5.48 -5.91 20.76
CA GLY A 30 6.20 -6.83 21.64
C GLY A 30 7.59 -7.19 21.14
N GLY A 31 7.73 -7.44 19.83
CA GLY A 31 9.03 -7.68 19.19
C GLY A 31 9.98 -6.49 19.28
N SER A 32 9.45 -5.26 19.26
CA SER A 32 10.27 -4.04 19.40
C SER A 32 10.79 -3.80 20.81
N LEU A 33 10.20 -4.46 21.81
CA LEU A 33 10.67 -4.42 23.20
C LEU A 33 11.82 -5.41 23.46
N LEU A 34 12.12 -6.31 22.51
CA LEU A 34 13.28 -7.20 22.61
C LEU A 34 14.58 -6.43 22.34
N PRO A 35 15.68 -6.73 23.05
CA PRO A 35 16.96 -6.00 22.92
C PRO A 35 17.60 -6.05 21.52
N VAL A 36 17.15 -6.95 20.65
CA VAL A 36 17.62 -7.08 19.25
C VAL A 36 16.51 -6.70 18.23
N GLY A 37 15.32 -6.36 18.69
CA GLY A 37 14.09 -6.29 17.89
C GLY A 37 13.62 -4.88 17.48
N GLN A 38 14.41 -3.83 17.70
CA GLN A 38 14.03 -2.42 17.45
C GLN A 38 13.45 -2.10 16.05
N LYS A 39 13.66 -2.96 15.05
CA LYS A 39 13.15 -2.77 13.68
C LYS A 39 11.78 -3.42 13.42
N ALA A 40 11.25 -4.20 14.35
CA ALA A 40 10.00 -4.95 14.14
C ALA A 40 8.79 -4.03 13.89
N ILE A 41 8.67 -2.93 14.64
CA ILE A 41 7.58 -1.96 14.44
C ILE A 41 7.68 -1.25 13.09
N PHE A 42 8.89 -0.93 12.64
CA PHE A 42 9.10 -0.31 11.34
C PHE A 42 8.79 -1.27 10.19
N ALA A 43 9.20 -2.54 10.31
CA ALA A 43 8.85 -3.57 9.33
C ALA A 43 7.34 -3.78 9.25
N TRP A 44 6.66 -3.82 10.39
CA TRP A 44 5.19 -3.91 10.42
C TRP A 44 4.52 -2.69 9.79
N LEU A 45 4.93 -1.47 10.15
CA LEU A 45 4.42 -0.23 9.55
C LEU A 45 4.62 -0.21 8.03
N THR A 46 5.78 -0.67 7.53
CA THR A 46 6.02 -0.79 6.09
C THR A 46 5.08 -1.76 5.41
N GLY A 47 4.86 -2.94 6.02
CA GLY A 47 3.94 -3.94 5.49
C GLY A 47 2.52 -3.42 5.46
N PHE A 48 2.04 -2.85 6.56
CA PHE A 48 0.71 -2.28 6.68
C PHE A 48 0.47 -1.16 5.65
N PHE A 49 1.42 -0.23 5.53
CA PHE A 49 1.34 0.84 4.54
C PHE A 49 1.36 0.31 3.10
N SER A 50 2.18 -0.71 2.81
CA SER A 50 2.27 -1.29 1.47
C SER A 50 0.97 -1.95 1.04
N VAL A 51 0.33 -2.73 1.92
CA VAL A 51 -0.98 -3.35 1.62
C VAL A 51 -2.06 -2.28 1.46
N GLY A 52 -2.06 -1.24 2.30
CA GLY A 52 -2.96 -0.09 2.14
C GLY A 52 -2.77 0.62 0.80
N MET A 53 -1.52 0.74 0.35
CA MET A 53 -1.19 1.34 -0.94
C MET A 53 -1.73 0.52 -2.12
N ILE A 54 -1.71 -0.83 -2.03
CA ILE A 54 -2.33 -1.70 -3.06
C ILE A 54 -3.82 -1.35 -3.19
N LYS A 55 -4.55 -1.27 -2.06
CA LYS A 55 -5.98 -0.96 -2.08
C LYS A 55 -6.27 0.40 -2.70
N LEU A 56 -5.48 1.41 -2.33
CA LEU A 56 -5.59 2.76 -2.87
C LEU A 56 -5.34 2.75 -4.39
N CYS A 57 -4.23 2.19 -4.84
CA CYS A 57 -3.89 2.10 -6.26
C CYS A 57 -4.95 1.37 -7.07
N PHE A 58 -5.45 0.24 -6.57
CA PHE A 58 -6.51 -0.54 -7.22
C PHE A 58 -7.78 0.30 -7.43
N ASN A 59 -8.26 0.99 -6.38
CA ASN A 59 -9.46 1.82 -6.48
C ASN A 59 -9.28 3.01 -7.42
N ILE A 60 -8.11 3.66 -7.41
CA ILE A 60 -7.82 4.76 -8.35
C ILE A 60 -7.80 4.25 -9.79
N ILE A 61 -7.09 3.14 -10.06
CA ILE A 61 -7.04 2.55 -11.40
C ILE A 61 -8.45 2.16 -11.85
N SER A 62 -9.23 1.50 -11.00
CA SER A 62 -10.60 1.10 -11.32
C SER A 62 -11.49 2.31 -11.64
N GLY A 63 -11.36 3.41 -10.90
CA GLY A 63 -12.09 4.65 -11.16
C GLY A 63 -11.70 5.30 -12.49
N LEU A 64 -10.40 5.37 -12.79
CA LEU A 64 -9.89 5.91 -14.06
C LEU A 64 -10.31 5.05 -15.25
N VAL A 65 -10.28 3.72 -15.12
CA VAL A 65 -10.75 2.80 -16.17
C VAL A 65 -12.25 2.98 -16.39
N ALA A 66 -13.04 3.14 -15.33
CA ALA A 66 -14.47 3.42 -15.46
C ALA A 66 -14.73 4.73 -16.20
N THR A 67 -14.03 5.83 -15.88
CA THR A 67 -14.24 7.10 -16.59
C THR A 67 -13.80 7.03 -18.05
N MET A 68 -12.69 6.35 -18.35
CA MET A 68 -12.25 6.16 -19.75
C MET A 68 -13.28 5.39 -20.57
N VAL A 69 -13.85 4.31 -20.02
CA VAL A 69 -14.83 3.48 -20.72
C VAL A 69 -16.16 4.21 -20.89
N LEU A 70 -16.60 5.00 -19.91
CA LEU A 70 -17.83 5.80 -20.01
C LEU A 70 -17.72 6.93 -21.04
N ASN A 71 -16.51 7.41 -21.34
CA ASN A 71 -16.28 8.47 -22.33
C ASN A 71 -15.79 7.92 -23.68
N ALA A 72 -15.70 6.60 -23.86
CA ALA A 72 -15.27 6.00 -25.11
C ALA A 72 -16.44 5.86 -26.09
N ASP A 73 -16.25 6.24 -27.35
CA ASP A 73 -17.24 6.05 -28.42
C ASP A 73 -17.55 4.55 -28.67
N ASN A 74 -16.58 3.67 -28.42
CA ASN A 74 -16.72 2.21 -28.48
C ASN A 74 -16.59 1.62 -27.07
N ASN A 75 -17.72 1.57 -26.37
CA ASN A 75 -17.81 0.99 -25.04
C ASN A 75 -17.97 -0.54 -25.13
N ASP A 76 -16.85 -1.27 -25.18
CA ASP A 76 -16.85 -2.73 -25.08
C ASP A 76 -16.76 -3.17 -23.60
N PRO A 77 -17.85 -3.76 -23.03
CA PRO A 77 -17.87 -4.19 -21.63
C PRO A 77 -16.83 -5.28 -21.31
N MET A 78 -16.34 -6.01 -22.31
CA MET A 78 -15.36 -7.07 -22.11
C MET A 78 -13.96 -6.50 -21.86
N ILE A 79 -13.58 -5.43 -22.57
CA ILE A 79 -12.31 -4.73 -22.35
C ILE A 79 -12.27 -4.11 -20.95
N PHE A 80 -13.38 -3.51 -20.52
CA PHE A 80 -13.54 -2.99 -19.16
C PHE A 80 -13.35 -4.10 -18.10
N ALA A 81 -14.08 -5.21 -18.27
CA ALA A 81 -14.01 -6.31 -17.33
C ALA A 81 -12.61 -6.94 -17.27
N PHE A 82 -11.89 -7.02 -18.39
CA PHE A 82 -10.52 -7.51 -18.44
C PHE A 82 -9.52 -6.56 -17.77
N ALA A 83 -9.65 -5.25 -18.03
CA ALA A 83 -8.79 -4.23 -17.43
C ALA A 83 -8.90 -4.21 -15.90
N ILE A 84 -10.12 -4.27 -15.36
CA ILE A 84 -10.33 -4.23 -13.90
C ILE A 84 -10.13 -5.61 -13.26
N GLY A 85 -10.52 -6.68 -13.93
CA GLY A 85 -10.44 -8.05 -13.39
C GLY A 85 -9.04 -8.64 -13.33
N LEU A 86 -8.14 -8.23 -14.23
CA LEU A 86 -6.81 -8.82 -14.37
C LEU A 86 -5.68 -7.78 -14.30
N LEU A 87 -5.73 -6.73 -15.12
CA LEU A 87 -4.64 -5.76 -15.21
C LEU A 87 -4.54 -4.87 -13.96
N ALA A 88 -5.66 -4.35 -13.46
CA ALA A 88 -5.67 -3.46 -12.30
C ALA A 88 -5.09 -4.12 -11.03
N PRO A 89 -5.40 -5.40 -10.69
CA PRO A 89 -4.73 -6.12 -9.62
C PRO A 89 -3.20 -6.15 -9.79
N ILE A 90 -2.70 -6.56 -10.96
CA ILE A 90 -1.25 -6.67 -11.21
C ILE A 90 -0.57 -5.30 -11.09
N LEU A 91 -1.13 -4.27 -11.73
CA LEU A 91 -0.59 -2.92 -11.69
C LEU A 91 -0.58 -2.34 -10.27
N SER A 92 -1.65 -2.55 -9.51
CA SER A 92 -1.74 -2.04 -8.14
C SER A 92 -0.68 -2.65 -7.21
N VAL A 93 -0.38 -3.95 -7.38
CA VAL A 93 0.68 -4.63 -6.62
C VAL A 93 2.07 -4.11 -7.01
N VAL A 94 2.35 -3.96 -8.30
CA VAL A 94 3.65 -3.45 -8.78
C VAL A 94 3.88 -2.01 -8.33
N LEU A 95 2.85 -1.16 -8.45
CA LEU A 95 2.92 0.24 -8.00
C LEU A 95 3.09 0.35 -6.49
N ALA A 96 2.43 -0.51 -5.71
CA ALA A 96 2.61 -0.52 -4.26
C ALA A 96 3.97 -1.09 -3.83
N ALA A 97 4.49 -2.09 -4.53
CA ALA A 97 5.80 -2.66 -4.25
C ALA A 97 6.95 -1.65 -4.51
N GLY A 98 6.90 -0.94 -5.64
CA GLY A 98 7.88 0.11 -5.96
C GLY A 98 7.63 1.43 -5.22
N GLY A 99 6.40 1.89 -5.21
CA GLY A 99 5.99 3.17 -4.60
C GLY A 99 5.98 3.15 -3.08
N GLY A 100 5.53 2.04 -2.46
CA GLY A 100 5.51 1.90 -1.01
C GLY A 100 6.91 1.91 -0.39
N LEU A 101 7.87 1.25 -1.03
CA LEU A 101 9.27 1.26 -0.61
C LEU A 101 9.92 2.64 -0.77
N ALA A 102 9.62 3.35 -1.86
CA ALA A 102 10.12 4.70 -2.09
C ALA A 102 9.59 5.70 -1.05
N VAL A 103 8.28 5.68 -0.78
CA VAL A 103 7.64 6.53 0.23
C VAL A 103 8.21 6.26 1.61
N PHE A 104 8.42 4.98 1.97
CA PHE A 104 9.01 4.64 3.26
C PHE A 104 10.47 5.11 3.40
N ARG A 105 11.29 4.96 2.36
CA ARG A 105 12.68 5.48 2.37
C ARG A 105 12.70 7.00 2.57
N SER A 106 11.76 7.73 1.94
CA SER A 106 11.62 9.18 2.15
C SER A 106 11.26 9.52 3.59
N PHE A 107 10.31 8.81 4.21
CA PHE A 107 9.99 9.01 5.64
C PHE A 107 11.18 8.72 6.56
N SER A 108 11.93 7.65 6.31
CA SER A 108 13.12 7.32 7.10
C SER A 108 14.21 8.39 6.98
N SER A 109 14.40 8.97 5.79
CA SER A 109 15.35 10.08 5.57
C SER A 109 14.93 11.34 6.32
N ILE A 110 13.64 11.69 6.29
CA ILE A 110 13.10 12.89 6.95
C ILE A 110 13.19 12.75 8.47
N ALA A 111 12.87 11.57 9.02
CA ALA A 111 12.97 11.30 10.45
C ALA A 111 14.41 11.47 10.98
N SER A 112 15.40 10.97 10.23
CA SER A 112 16.83 11.14 10.56
C SER A 112 17.26 12.62 10.55
N PHE A 113 16.78 13.40 9.58
CA PHE A 113 17.11 14.81 9.47
C PHE A 113 16.53 15.63 10.64
N GLY A 114 15.26 15.40 10.99
CA GLY A 114 14.59 16.09 12.11
C GLY A 114 15.25 15.83 13.47
N ILE A 115 15.65 14.58 13.73
CA ILE A 115 16.36 14.21 14.96
C ILE A 115 17.76 14.84 14.98
N SER A 116 18.50 14.82 13.86
CA SER A 116 19.81 15.46 13.77
C SER A 116 19.73 16.95 14.06
N THR A 117 18.79 17.69 13.46
CA THR A 117 18.64 19.14 13.71
C THR A 117 18.31 19.45 15.17
N PHE A 118 17.47 18.62 15.79
CA PHE A 118 17.10 18.80 17.19
C PHE A 118 18.29 18.51 18.13
N VAL A 119 19.03 17.42 17.89
CA VAL A 119 20.22 17.06 18.66
C VAL A 119 21.32 18.10 18.51
N THR A 120 21.62 18.56 17.28
CA THR A 120 22.60 19.63 17.05
C THR A 120 22.22 20.92 17.79
N ARG A 121 20.93 21.28 17.84
CA ARG A 121 20.46 22.45 18.60
C ARG A 121 20.58 22.32 20.11
N ILE A 122 20.54 21.10 20.65
CA ILE A 122 20.71 20.85 22.09
C ILE A 122 22.19 20.83 22.45
N VAL A 123 23.05 20.23 21.62
CA VAL A 123 24.50 20.16 21.85
C VAL A 123 25.19 21.51 21.63
N SER A 124 24.63 22.37 20.78
CA SER A 124 25.15 23.73 20.54
C SER A 124 24.67 24.79 21.55
N LYS A 125 24.08 24.38 22.68
CA LYS A 125 23.74 25.23 23.83
C LYS A 125 24.60 24.84 25.02
#